data_AF-A0A932U8L6-F1
#
_entry.id   AF-A0A932U8L6-F1
#
_cell.length_a   1.000
_cell.length_b   1.000
_cell.length_c   1.000
_cell.angle_alpha   90.00
_cell.angle_beta   90.00
_cell.angle_gamma   90.00
#
_symmetry.space_group_name_H-M   'P 1'
#
loop_
_entity.id
_entity.type
_entity.pdbx_description
1 polymer ?
#
loop_
_entity_poly.entity_id
_entity_poly.type
_entity_poly.pdbx_seq_one_letter_code
_entity_poly.pdbx_strand_id
1 'polypeptide(L)'
;MSEQQWTQGEEQLVQIARAFPYPTTPVLLARPTTFPRQRRQPLQVLALAIAVIALFVLALIFSPRLRATVTNFWQIGVVRLFLPEVMETPTAEPVDISTPAVETPVSTTPIQQPIQQSSPWPPLAGETLLVTATAQLPFPVRLPTYPPDLGPPDRVFLQRRNGLILILLWMAPEKEQARLALFQMGSDAWISKGDIKVLARTTVHGHAAAWVEGVHILQMQGEQEGVIRLVGENVLVWVEQINGESVTYRLESDLLLEEAVRIGESLE
;
A
#
# COMPACT_ATOMS: atom_id res chain seq x y z
N MET A 1 42.43 6.69 -6.53
CA MET A 1 42.94 7.50 -7.66
C MET A 1 43.90 8.52 -7.07
N SER A 2 45.15 8.55 -7.51
CA SER A 2 46.18 9.43 -6.94
C SER A 2 46.12 10.83 -7.55
N GLU A 3 46.54 11.85 -6.81
CA GLU A 3 46.55 13.27 -7.24
C GLU A 3 47.39 13.49 -8.52
N GLN A 4 48.38 12.61 -8.74
CA GLN A 4 49.18 12.56 -9.97
C GLN A 4 48.38 12.06 -11.20
N GLN A 5 47.40 11.17 -11.01
CA GLN A 5 46.52 10.72 -12.09
C GLN A 5 45.54 11.81 -12.52
N TRP A 6 45.14 12.69 -11.59
CA TRP A 6 44.26 13.82 -11.89
C TRP A 6 44.94 14.88 -12.77
N THR A 7 46.16 15.27 -12.40
CA THR A 7 46.95 16.28 -13.14
C THR A 7 47.32 15.81 -14.54
N GLN A 8 47.66 14.53 -14.72
CA GLN A 8 47.89 13.96 -16.05
C GLN A 8 46.63 13.97 -16.93
N GLY A 9 45.45 13.76 -16.34
CA GLY A 9 44.17 13.84 -17.06
C GLY A 9 43.83 15.26 -17.53
N GLU A 10 44.07 16.27 -16.68
CA GLU A 10 43.86 17.68 -17.05
C GLU A 10 44.78 18.11 -18.20
N GLU A 11 46.05 17.73 -18.18
CA GLU A 11 46.98 18.05 -19.27
C GLU A 11 46.58 17.41 -20.60
N GLN A 12 46.08 16.17 -20.57
CA GLN A 12 45.56 15.49 -21.76
C GLN A 12 44.31 16.19 -22.31
N LEU A 13 43.39 16.61 -21.44
CA LEU A 13 42.18 17.34 -21.87
C LEU A 13 42.51 18.69 -22.51
N VAL A 14 43.48 19.42 -21.96
CA VAL A 14 43.93 20.71 -22.52
C VAL A 14 44.59 20.51 -23.88
N GLN A 15 45.40 19.46 -24.06
CA GLN A 15 45.98 19.14 -25.37
C GLN A 15 44.91 18.80 -26.42
N ILE A 16 43.91 18.00 -26.05
CA ILE A 16 42.81 17.64 -26.95
C ILE A 16 42.00 18.88 -27.33
N ALA A 17 41.65 19.73 -26.36
CA ALA A 17 40.87 20.94 -26.61
C ALA A 17 41.56 21.92 -27.57
N ARG A 18 42.90 22.05 -27.48
CA ARG A 18 43.67 22.91 -28.39
C ARG A 18 43.80 22.34 -29.80
N ALA A 19 43.67 21.03 -29.97
CA ALA A 19 43.72 20.38 -31.27
C ALA A 19 42.40 20.49 -32.05
N PHE A 20 41.29 20.86 -31.40
CA PHE A 20 40.02 21.09 -32.08
C PHE A 20 40.03 22.42 -32.84
N PRO A 21 39.92 22.41 -34.18
CA PRO A 21 39.79 23.64 -34.94
C PRO A 21 38.42 24.25 -34.64
N TYR A 22 38.44 25.42 -34.01
CA TYR A 22 37.22 26.19 -33.80
C TYR A 22 36.72 26.68 -35.17
N PRO A 23 35.48 26.38 -35.58
CA PRO A 23 34.98 26.86 -36.86
C PRO A 23 34.98 28.38 -36.86
N THR A 24 35.38 28.99 -37.97
CA THR A 24 35.23 30.42 -38.18
C THR A 24 33.78 30.80 -37.91
N THR A 25 33.57 31.67 -36.91
CA THR A 25 32.25 32.23 -36.61
C THR A 25 31.64 32.75 -37.90
N PRO A 26 30.46 32.25 -38.32
CA PRO A 26 29.83 32.72 -39.53
C PRO A 26 29.62 34.23 -39.42
N VAL A 27 30.09 34.96 -40.43
CA VAL A 27 29.82 36.40 -40.55
C VAL A 27 28.32 36.55 -40.70
N LEU A 28 27.63 36.93 -39.62
CA LEU A 28 26.22 37.28 -39.64
C LEU A 28 26.09 38.60 -40.42
N LEU A 29 25.97 38.49 -41.75
CA LEU A 29 25.52 39.60 -42.58
C LEU A 29 24.13 40.00 -42.09
N ALA A 30 24.07 41.12 -41.37
CA ALA A 30 22.85 41.71 -40.86
C ALA A 30 21.91 42.05 -42.02
N ARG A 31 21.01 41.13 -42.33
CA ARG A 31 19.85 41.41 -43.18
C ARG A 31 18.86 42.18 -42.30
N PRO A 32 18.46 43.42 -42.63
CA PRO A 32 17.42 44.10 -41.91
C PRO A 32 16.09 43.38 -42.18
N THR A 33 15.79 42.38 -41.35
CA THR A 33 14.44 41.85 -41.24
C THR A 33 13.60 42.93 -40.58
N THR A 34 12.70 43.52 -41.36
CA THR A 34 11.54 44.24 -40.84
C THR A 34 10.78 43.29 -39.94
N PHE A 35 11.04 43.36 -38.63
CA PHE A 35 10.28 42.62 -37.64
C PHE A 35 8.82 43.04 -37.78
N PRO A 36 7.88 42.09 -37.99
CA PRO A 36 6.47 42.41 -37.88
C PRO A 36 6.27 42.98 -36.47
N ARG A 37 5.74 44.20 -36.40
CA ARG A 37 5.35 44.87 -35.15
C ARG A 37 4.67 43.83 -34.26
N GLN A 38 5.37 43.39 -33.23
CA GLN A 38 4.87 42.41 -32.28
C GLN A 38 3.66 43.06 -31.64
N ARG A 39 2.47 42.65 -32.09
CA ARG A 39 1.18 43.09 -31.59
C ARG A 39 1.26 42.84 -30.09
N ARG A 40 1.42 43.91 -29.30
CA ARG A 40 1.33 43.85 -27.84
C ARG A 40 0.01 43.16 -27.57
N GLN A 41 0.06 41.89 -27.19
CA GLN A 41 -1.14 41.23 -26.73
C GLN A 41 -1.63 42.07 -25.56
N PRO A 42 -2.89 42.52 -25.59
CA PRO A 42 -3.36 43.47 -24.60
C PRO A 42 -3.23 42.77 -23.24
N LEU A 43 -2.61 43.44 -22.27
CA LEU A 43 -2.47 42.96 -20.88
C LEU A 43 -3.79 42.43 -20.29
N GLN A 44 -4.91 42.83 -20.88
CA GLN A 44 -6.26 42.33 -20.64
C GLN A 44 -6.41 40.81 -20.86
N VAL A 45 -5.75 40.20 -21.86
CA VAL A 45 -5.82 38.74 -22.09
C VAL A 45 -5.07 37.99 -20.99
N LEU A 46 -3.92 38.51 -20.55
CA LEU A 46 -3.17 37.94 -19.43
C LEU A 46 -3.96 38.07 -18.11
N ALA A 47 -4.54 39.25 -17.87
CA ALA A 47 -5.38 39.49 -16.69
C ALA A 47 -6.61 38.57 -16.66
N LEU A 48 -7.26 38.34 -17.82
CA LEU A 48 -8.39 37.42 -17.94
C LEU A 48 -7.95 35.98 -17.66
N ALA A 49 -6.82 35.53 -18.20
CA ALA A 49 -6.30 34.19 -17.95
C ALA A 49 -5.99 33.97 -16.46
N ILE A 50 -5.35 34.95 -15.80
CA ILE A 50 -5.07 34.90 -14.36
C ILE A 50 -6.38 34.87 -13.55
N ALA A 51 -7.37 35.69 -13.92
CA ALA A 51 -8.68 35.69 -13.25
C ALA A 51 -9.40 34.34 -13.39
N VAL A 52 -9.37 33.71 -14.56
CA VAL A 52 -9.94 32.37 -14.78
C VAL A 52 -9.24 31.31 -13.94
N ILE A 53 -7.91 31.32 -13.89
CA ILE A 53 -7.12 30.39 -13.06
C ILE A 53 -7.43 30.61 -11.58
N ALA A 54 -7.44 31.86 -11.11
CA ALA A 54 -7.75 32.20 -9.72
C ALA A 54 -9.17 31.76 -9.35
N LEU A 55 -10.15 31.94 -10.25
CA LEU A 55 -11.52 31.45 -10.04
C LEU A 55 -11.58 29.93 -9.96
N PHE A 56 -10.81 29.22 -10.79
CA PHE A 56 -10.69 27.76 -10.75
C PHE A 56 -10.09 27.27 -9.43
N VAL A 57 -9.02 27.93 -8.96
CA VAL A 57 -8.38 27.64 -7.68
C VAL A 57 -9.35 27.93 -6.52
N LEU A 58 -10.08 29.04 -6.56
CA LEU A 58 -11.06 29.38 -5.54
C LEU A 58 -12.22 28.36 -5.53
N ALA A 59 -12.67 27.90 -6.69
CA ALA A 59 -13.70 26.86 -6.82
C ALA A 59 -13.20 25.51 -6.26
N LEU A 60 -11.94 25.16 -6.49
CA LEU A 60 -11.30 23.99 -5.86
C LEU A 60 -11.14 24.15 -4.34
N ILE A 61 -10.97 25.38 -3.83
CA ILE A 61 -10.86 25.64 -2.40
C ILE A 61 -12.22 25.60 -1.70
N PHE A 62 -13.26 26.16 -2.32
CA PHE A 62 -14.59 26.32 -1.72
C PHE A 62 -15.56 25.18 -1.96
N SER A 63 -15.27 24.24 -2.87
CA SER A 63 -16.10 23.06 -3.11
C SER A 63 -15.53 21.85 -2.37
N PRO A 64 -16.15 21.41 -1.25
CA PRO A 64 -15.76 20.17 -0.57
C PRO A 64 -15.84 18.95 -1.50
N ARG A 65 -16.79 18.95 -2.44
CA ARG A 65 -17.00 17.86 -3.41
C ARG A 65 -15.87 17.76 -4.44
N LEU A 66 -15.32 18.88 -4.91
CA LEU A 66 -14.19 18.87 -5.84
C LEU A 66 -12.87 18.51 -5.15
N ARG A 67 -12.66 18.96 -3.90
CA ARG A 67 -11.51 18.52 -3.09
C ARG A 67 -11.50 17.01 -2.89
N ALA A 68 -12.64 16.44 -2.50
CA ALA A 68 -12.77 14.99 -2.30
C ALA A 68 -12.46 14.19 -3.57
N THR A 69 -12.82 14.71 -4.75
CA THR A 69 -12.57 14.01 -6.03
C THR A 69 -11.09 13.96 -6.39
N VAL A 70 -10.33 15.02 -6.11
CA VAL A 70 -8.87 15.07 -6.38
C VAL A 70 -8.08 14.27 -5.34
N THR A 71 -8.49 14.27 -4.07
CA THR A 71 -7.83 13.47 -3.02
C THR A 71 -8.17 11.98 -3.11
N ASN A 72 -9.39 11.62 -3.50
CA ASN A 72 -9.79 10.22 -3.72
C ASN A 72 -9.07 9.58 -4.91
N PHE A 73 -8.49 10.36 -5.83
CA PHE A 73 -7.75 9.78 -6.94
C PHE A 73 -6.47 9.04 -6.49
N TRP A 74 -5.96 9.39 -5.30
CA TRP A 74 -4.75 8.83 -4.67
C TRP A 74 -5.02 8.05 -3.38
N GLN A 75 -6.27 8.01 -2.89
CA GLN A 75 -6.64 7.38 -1.62
C GLN A 75 -7.87 6.48 -1.84
N ILE A 76 -7.69 5.17 -1.68
CA ILE A 76 -8.83 4.24 -1.53
C ILE A 76 -8.96 3.97 -0.04
N GLY A 77 -9.85 4.74 0.59
CA GLY A 77 -10.14 4.66 2.02
C GLY A 77 -8.94 4.97 2.90
N VAL A 78 -8.66 4.06 3.81
CA VAL A 78 -7.62 4.17 4.83
C VAL A 78 -6.18 4.01 4.27
N VAL A 79 -6.04 3.54 3.03
CA VAL A 79 -4.74 3.24 2.43
C VAL A 79 -4.16 4.48 1.74
N ARG A 80 -3.04 5.00 2.27
CA ARG A 80 -2.24 6.05 1.61
C ARG A 80 -1.04 5.42 0.91
N LEU A 81 -1.00 5.58 -0.42
CA LEU A 81 0.13 5.16 -1.26
C LEU A 81 1.27 6.17 -1.11
N PHE A 82 2.31 5.82 -0.37
CA PHE A 82 3.60 6.48 -0.51
C PHE A 82 4.46 5.59 -1.45
N LEU A 83 5.33 6.20 -2.26
CA LEU A 83 6.40 5.51 -2.98
C LEU A 83 7.68 5.78 -2.19
N PRO A 84 8.52 4.79 -1.88
CA PRO A 84 9.80 5.02 -1.24
C PRO A 84 10.89 5.02 -2.30
N GLU A 85 11.84 5.90 -2.07
CA GLU A 85 13.10 5.89 -2.77
C GLU A 85 13.89 4.67 -2.28
N VAL A 86 14.29 3.81 -3.22
CA VAL A 86 14.96 2.52 -2.98
C VAL A 86 16.23 2.70 -2.14
N MET A 87 16.34 2.01 -1.00
CA MET A 87 17.62 1.73 -0.35
C MET A 87 17.71 0.29 0.14
N GLU A 88 18.92 -0.25 0.02
CA GLU A 88 19.29 -1.65 -0.17
C GLU A 88 19.22 -2.54 1.09
N THR A 89 19.13 -3.84 0.82
CA THR A 89 19.16 -5.01 1.72
C THR A 89 20.51 -5.21 2.45
N PRO A 90 20.51 -5.74 3.69
CA PRO A 90 21.36 -6.92 3.97
C PRO A 90 20.64 -7.97 4.86
N THR A 91 20.56 -9.24 4.44
CA THR A 91 21.49 -10.36 4.71
C THR A 91 21.29 -11.00 6.10
N ALA A 92 20.80 -12.24 6.11
CA ALA A 92 20.56 -13.08 7.27
C ALA A 92 21.80 -13.91 7.67
N GLU A 93 21.93 -14.24 8.97
CA GLU A 93 22.81 -15.30 9.49
C GLU A 93 22.01 -16.31 10.34
N PRO A 94 22.29 -17.63 10.25
CA PRO A 94 21.59 -18.68 10.97
C PRO A 94 22.29 -19.05 12.30
N VAL A 95 21.53 -19.48 13.32
CA VAL A 95 22.11 -20.07 14.54
C VAL A 95 21.54 -21.47 14.79
N ASP A 96 22.49 -22.38 14.97
CA ASP A 96 22.40 -23.82 15.17
C ASP A 96 21.65 -24.28 16.44
N ILE A 97 21.08 -25.47 16.31
CA ILE A 97 20.42 -26.28 17.34
C ILE A 97 21.43 -27.33 17.82
N SER A 98 21.56 -27.56 19.15
CA SER A 98 21.76 -28.89 19.77
C SER A 98 22.07 -28.79 21.27
N THR A 99 21.34 -29.56 22.11
CA THR A 99 21.86 -30.63 23.02
C THR A 99 20.76 -31.06 24.03
N PRO A 100 20.56 -32.37 24.31
CA PRO A 100 19.41 -32.90 25.05
C PRO A 100 19.69 -33.16 26.55
N ALA A 101 18.65 -33.17 27.39
CA ALA A 101 18.74 -33.72 28.75
C ALA A 101 17.40 -34.30 29.25
N VAL A 102 17.39 -35.63 29.33
CA VAL A 102 16.90 -36.51 30.42
C VAL A 102 15.46 -36.35 30.94
N GLU A 103 14.68 -37.40 30.68
CA GLU A 103 13.32 -37.66 31.17
C GLU A 103 13.28 -38.13 32.63
N THR A 104 12.23 -37.75 33.37
CA THR A 104 11.67 -38.55 34.46
C THR A 104 10.15 -38.29 34.54
N PRO A 105 9.29 -39.32 34.59
CA PRO A 105 7.85 -39.13 34.49
C PRO A 105 7.22 -38.87 35.86
N VAL A 106 6.48 -37.76 35.99
CA VAL A 106 5.50 -37.56 37.05
C VAL A 106 4.11 -37.48 36.44
N SER A 107 3.27 -38.43 36.82
CA SER A 107 1.87 -38.53 36.41
C SER A 107 1.05 -37.52 37.20
N THR A 108 0.63 -36.43 36.54
CA THR A 108 -0.39 -35.51 37.06
C THR A 108 -1.56 -35.45 36.09
N THR A 109 -2.74 -35.75 36.64
CA THR A 109 -4.10 -35.59 36.10
C THR A 109 -4.24 -34.38 35.17
N PRO A 110 -4.86 -34.52 33.97
CA PRO A 110 -4.94 -33.41 33.02
C PRO A 110 -6.00 -32.41 33.49
N ILE A 111 -5.55 -31.30 34.05
CA ILE A 111 -6.26 -30.04 33.95
C ILE A 111 -6.05 -29.59 32.50
N GLN A 112 -7.12 -29.53 31.70
CA GLN A 112 -7.08 -28.97 30.35
C GLN A 112 -6.71 -27.48 30.44
N GLN A 113 -5.42 -27.19 30.48
CA GLN A 113 -4.89 -25.90 30.05
C GLN A 113 -5.08 -25.83 28.53
N PRO A 114 -5.50 -24.69 27.97
CA PRO A 114 -5.52 -24.50 26.53
C PRO A 114 -4.12 -24.80 26.01
N ILE A 115 -4.02 -25.81 25.17
CA ILE A 115 -2.78 -26.19 24.51
C ILE A 115 -2.36 -24.94 23.73
N GLN A 116 -1.29 -24.26 24.18
CA GLN A 116 -0.57 -23.34 23.33
C GLN A 116 0.08 -24.21 22.25
N GLN A 117 -0.72 -24.52 21.22
CA GLN A 117 -0.22 -25.08 19.99
C GLN A 117 0.77 -24.05 19.46
N SER A 118 2.05 -24.42 19.43
CA SER A 118 3.10 -23.66 18.76
C SER A 118 2.71 -23.58 17.29
N SER A 119 1.94 -22.56 16.96
CA SER A 119 1.52 -22.30 15.59
C SER A 119 2.77 -21.91 14.81
N PRO A 120 3.02 -22.46 13.61
CA PRO A 120 4.10 -21.96 12.73
C PRO A 120 3.83 -20.52 12.25
N TRP A 121 2.68 -19.97 12.63
CA TRP A 121 2.21 -18.66 12.28
C TRP A 121 2.85 -17.59 13.15
N PRO A 122 3.13 -16.42 12.57
CA PRO A 122 3.50 -15.28 13.38
C PRO A 122 2.35 -14.98 14.36
N PRO A 123 2.65 -14.82 15.66
CA PRO A 123 1.61 -14.69 16.67
C PRO A 123 0.90 -13.35 16.48
N LEU A 124 -0.23 -13.34 15.78
CA LEU A 124 -1.07 -12.16 15.64
C LEU A 124 -1.74 -11.84 16.97
N ALA A 125 -1.69 -10.57 17.40
CA ALA A 125 -2.44 -10.14 18.58
C ALA A 125 -3.94 -10.07 18.29
N GLY A 126 -4.74 -10.29 19.34
CA GLY A 126 -6.18 -10.00 19.32
C GLY A 126 -7.06 -11.14 18.80
N GLU A 127 -6.58 -12.39 18.81
CA GLU A 127 -7.42 -13.55 18.47
C GLU A 127 -8.66 -13.61 19.36
N THR A 128 -9.82 -13.80 18.73
CA THR A 128 -11.12 -13.76 19.39
C THR A 128 -12.14 -14.60 18.59
N LEU A 129 -13.37 -14.68 19.09
CA LEU A 129 -14.48 -15.30 18.37
C LEU A 129 -15.17 -14.26 17.48
N LEU A 130 -15.71 -14.70 16.33
CA LEU A 130 -16.46 -13.83 15.41
C LEU A 130 -17.57 -13.06 16.14
N VAL A 131 -18.38 -13.75 16.94
CA VAL A 131 -19.47 -13.13 17.71
C VAL A 131 -18.98 -12.04 18.67
N THR A 132 -17.83 -12.26 19.29
CA THR A 132 -17.22 -11.30 20.22
C THR A 132 -16.62 -10.10 19.50
N ALA A 133 -16.07 -10.31 18.30
CA ALA A 133 -15.58 -9.23 17.45
C ALA A 133 -16.72 -8.36 16.90
N THR A 134 -17.78 -8.99 16.37
CA THR A 134 -18.96 -8.30 15.83
C THR A 134 -19.62 -7.40 16.88
N ALA A 135 -19.69 -7.84 18.13
CA ALA A 135 -20.26 -7.04 19.22
C ALA A 135 -19.44 -5.79 19.60
N GLN A 136 -18.18 -5.68 19.16
CA GLN A 136 -17.28 -4.58 19.50
C GLN A 136 -17.09 -3.57 18.37
N LEU A 137 -17.55 -3.88 17.16
CA LEU A 137 -17.35 -3.03 15.99
C LEU A 137 -18.50 -2.03 15.82
N PRO A 138 -18.21 -0.79 15.40
CA PRO A 138 -19.23 0.22 15.13
C PRO A 138 -19.93 0.02 13.77
N PHE A 139 -19.41 -0.89 12.93
CA PHE A 139 -19.93 -1.23 11.61
C PHE A 139 -20.31 -2.72 11.52
N PRO A 140 -21.26 -3.10 10.64
CA PRO A 140 -21.66 -4.49 10.47
C PRO A 140 -20.51 -5.30 9.86
N VAL A 141 -20.25 -6.47 10.45
CA VAL A 141 -19.28 -7.43 9.93
C VAL A 141 -19.92 -8.18 8.78
N ARG A 142 -19.35 -8.05 7.58
CA ARG A 142 -19.81 -8.80 6.42
C ARG A 142 -18.98 -10.04 6.16
N LEU A 143 -19.59 -11.12 5.70
CA LEU A 143 -18.88 -12.34 5.33
C LEU A 143 -19.08 -12.65 3.83
N PRO A 144 -18.04 -13.18 3.16
CA PRO A 144 -18.21 -13.68 1.81
C PRO A 144 -19.14 -14.89 1.76
N THR A 145 -20.13 -14.83 0.87
CA THR A 145 -21.03 -15.95 0.55
C THR A 145 -20.56 -16.77 -0.65
N TYR A 146 -19.54 -16.29 -1.36
CA TYR A 146 -18.86 -16.98 -2.45
C TYR A 146 -17.38 -17.25 -2.11
N PRO A 147 -16.83 -18.43 -2.49
CA PRO A 147 -17.57 -19.58 -3.02
C PRO A 147 -18.46 -20.21 -1.93
N PRO A 148 -19.53 -20.93 -2.30
CA PRO A 148 -20.53 -21.42 -1.34
C PRO A 148 -19.97 -22.42 -0.32
N ASP A 149 -18.83 -23.03 -0.61
CA ASP A 149 -18.08 -23.96 0.24
C ASP A 149 -16.99 -23.28 1.07
N LEU A 150 -16.88 -21.94 1.03
CA LEU A 150 -15.86 -21.21 1.79
C LEU A 150 -16.04 -21.39 3.30
N GLY A 151 -17.30 -21.44 3.77
CA GLY A 151 -17.63 -21.59 5.19
C GLY A 151 -17.27 -20.36 6.04
N PRO A 152 -17.43 -20.47 7.38
CA PRO A 152 -16.99 -19.42 8.30
C PRO A 152 -15.46 -19.29 8.34
N PRO A 153 -14.92 -18.14 8.78
CA PRO A 153 -13.48 -17.99 8.98
C PRO A 153 -13.00 -18.93 10.08
N ASP A 154 -11.83 -19.55 9.87
CA ASP A 154 -11.18 -20.44 10.84
C ASP A 154 -10.60 -19.66 12.03
N ARG A 155 -10.13 -18.43 11.78
CA ARG A 155 -9.55 -17.55 12.82
C ARG A 155 -10.03 -16.11 12.65
N VAL A 156 -10.24 -15.45 13.77
CA VAL A 156 -10.70 -14.06 13.82
C VAL A 156 -9.81 -13.26 14.75
N PHE A 157 -9.35 -12.10 14.29
CA PHE A 157 -8.54 -11.18 15.08
C PHE A 157 -9.16 -9.79 15.10
N LEU A 158 -9.20 -9.18 16.27
CA LEU A 158 -9.61 -7.79 16.44
C LEU A 158 -8.43 -6.98 16.97
N GLN A 159 -7.92 -6.08 16.14
CA GLN A 159 -6.83 -5.17 16.48
C GLN A 159 -7.36 -3.75 16.67
N ARG A 160 -6.78 -3.00 17.63
CA ARG A 160 -7.21 -1.63 17.99
C ARG A 160 -6.16 -0.56 17.70
N ARG A 161 -5.03 -0.96 17.10
CA ARG A 161 -3.89 -0.08 16.91
C ARG A 161 -4.07 0.68 15.60
N ASN A 162 -4.17 2.00 15.71
CA ASN A 162 -4.54 2.90 14.61
C ASN A 162 -5.93 2.60 14.06
N GLY A 163 -6.92 2.53 14.96
CA GLY A 163 -8.32 2.24 14.67
C GLY A 163 -8.70 0.76 14.77
N LEU A 164 -9.97 0.45 14.56
CA LEU A 164 -10.48 -0.93 14.63
C LEU A 164 -10.25 -1.67 13.31
N ILE A 165 -9.50 -2.76 13.40
CA ILE A 165 -9.20 -3.66 12.27
C ILE A 165 -9.68 -5.06 12.65
N LEU A 166 -10.65 -5.57 11.89
CA LEU A 166 -11.07 -6.97 11.93
C LEU A 166 -10.31 -7.74 10.85
N ILE A 167 -9.68 -8.85 11.23
CA ILE A 167 -9.00 -9.77 10.33
C ILE A 167 -9.71 -11.12 10.41
N LEU A 168 -10.22 -11.58 9.28
CA LEU A 168 -10.87 -12.87 9.12
C LEU A 168 -9.99 -13.76 8.24
N LEU A 169 -9.63 -14.95 8.72
CA LEU A 169 -8.78 -15.88 8.00
C LEU A 169 -9.52 -17.17 7.67
N TRP A 170 -9.38 -17.60 6.41
CA TRP A 170 -9.71 -18.95 5.99
C TRP A 170 -8.42 -19.69 5.65
N MET A 171 -8.25 -20.86 6.23
CA MET A 171 -7.06 -21.69 6.16
C MET A 171 -7.21 -22.71 5.03
N ALA A 172 -6.08 -23.06 4.41
CA ALA A 172 -6.06 -24.18 3.48
C ALA A 172 -6.18 -25.51 4.28
N PRO A 173 -7.02 -26.47 3.86
CA PRO A 173 -7.18 -27.74 4.59
C PRO A 173 -5.88 -28.54 4.72
N GLU A 174 -4.98 -28.40 3.75
CA GLU A 174 -3.76 -29.20 3.60
C GLU A 174 -2.48 -28.48 4.04
N LYS A 175 -2.56 -27.18 4.34
CA LYS A 175 -1.40 -26.36 4.70
C LYS A 175 -1.72 -25.51 5.91
N GLU A 176 -0.74 -25.31 6.76
CA GLU A 176 -0.75 -24.24 7.76
C GLU A 176 -0.53 -22.87 7.08
N GLN A 177 -1.25 -22.60 5.99
CA GLN A 177 -1.23 -21.37 5.19
C GLN A 177 -2.67 -20.89 5.00
N ALA A 178 -2.87 -19.57 5.04
CA ALA A 178 -4.16 -18.96 4.85
C ALA A 178 -4.40 -18.91 3.34
N ARG A 179 -5.58 -19.36 2.91
CA ARG A 179 -6.01 -19.28 1.51
C ARG A 179 -6.64 -17.92 1.19
N LEU A 180 -7.21 -17.27 2.22
CA LEU A 180 -7.94 -16.02 2.10
C LEU A 180 -7.82 -15.26 3.42
N ALA A 181 -7.53 -13.95 3.34
CA ALA A 181 -7.64 -13.05 4.47
C ALA A 181 -8.52 -11.85 4.09
N LEU A 182 -9.56 -11.58 4.87
CA LEU A 182 -10.41 -10.41 4.72
C LEU A 182 -10.20 -9.46 5.91
N PHE A 183 -9.84 -8.24 5.58
CA PHE A 183 -9.69 -7.14 6.51
C PHE A 183 -10.89 -6.20 6.37
N GLN A 184 -11.49 -5.83 7.49
CA GLN A 184 -12.55 -4.82 7.57
C GLN A 184 -12.10 -3.74 8.55
N MET A 185 -12.07 -2.52 8.07
CA MET A 185 -11.48 -1.40 8.79
C MET A 185 -12.45 -0.24 8.86
N GLY A 186 -12.63 0.28 10.07
CA GLY A 186 -13.41 1.50 10.30
C GLY A 186 -12.76 2.73 9.70
N SER A 187 -13.52 3.83 9.66
CA SER A 187 -13.04 5.13 9.16
C SER A 187 -11.92 5.75 10.00
N ASP A 188 -11.78 5.30 11.25
CA ASP A 188 -10.72 5.67 12.18
C ASP A 188 -9.43 4.90 11.94
N ALA A 189 -9.47 3.85 11.10
CA ALA A 189 -8.30 3.06 10.83
C ALA A 189 -7.26 3.86 10.04
N TRP A 190 -5.98 3.60 10.30
CA TRP A 190 -4.88 4.18 9.54
C TRP A 190 -3.82 3.15 9.18
N ILE A 191 -3.59 2.98 7.87
CA ILE A 191 -2.50 2.14 7.35
C ILE A 191 -1.62 3.02 6.46
N SER A 192 -0.46 3.41 6.99
CA SER A 192 0.63 3.97 6.17
C SER A 192 1.48 2.83 5.62
N LYS A 193 1.65 2.78 4.30
CA LYS A 193 2.59 1.85 3.69
C LYS A 193 3.45 2.58 2.67
N GLY A 194 4.74 2.24 2.72
CA GLY A 194 5.78 2.91 1.97
C GLY A 194 5.85 2.52 0.51
N ASP A 195 5.35 1.35 0.09
CA ASP A 195 5.52 0.77 -1.25
C ASP A 195 4.24 0.04 -1.67
N ILE A 196 3.37 0.68 -2.44
CA ILE A 196 2.21 0.00 -3.03
C ILE A 196 2.22 0.23 -4.53
N LYS A 197 2.32 -0.86 -5.29
CA LYS A 197 2.19 -0.86 -6.74
C LYS A 197 0.75 -1.18 -7.11
N VAL A 198 0.06 -0.22 -7.72
CA VAL A 198 -1.29 -0.46 -8.27
C VAL A 198 -1.14 -1.23 -9.58
N LEU A 199 -1.56 -2.50 -9.57
CA LEU A 199 -1.50 -3.39 -10.73
C LEU A 199 -2.69 -3.15 -11.67
N ALA A 200 -3.89 -2.96 -11.12
CA ALA A 200 -5.09 -2.69 -11.89
C ALA A 200 -6.11 -1.89 -11.08
N ARG A 201 -7.06 -1.26 -11.80
CA ARG A 201 -8.26 -0.62 -11.22
C ARG A 201 -9.49 -1.41 -11.64
N THR A 202 -10.43 -1.56 -10.73
CA THR A 202 -11.67 -2.30 -10.95
C THR A 202 -12.81 -1.69 -10.12
N THR A 203 -13.94 -2.38 -10.04
CA THR A 203 -15.04 -2.06 -9.13
C THR A 203 -15.49 -3.28 -8.35
N VAL A 204 -15.98 -3.06 -7.13
CA VAL A 204 -16.71 -4.04 -6.32
C VAL A 204 -18.06 -3.43 -5.98
N HIS A 205 -19.17 -4.06 -6.38
CA HIS A 205 -20.51 -3.48 -6.23
C HIS A 205 -20.64 -2.09 -6.85
N GLY A 206 -19.90 -1.81 -7.92
CA GLY A 206 -19.83 -0.48 -8.54
C GLY A 206 -19.01 0.57 -7.77
N HIS A 207 -18.45 0.23 -6.61
CA HIS A 207 -17.52 1.09 -5.86
C HIS A 207 -16.11 0.94 -6.43
N ALA A 208 -15.36 2.04 -6.50
CA ALA A 208 -13.99 2.02 -6.99
C ALA A 208 -13.10 1.12 -6.12
N ALA A 209 -12.35 0.24 -6.79
CA ALA A 209 -11.44 -0.71 -6.16
C ALA A 209 -10.08 -0.69 -6.86
N ALA A 210 -9.03 -1.03 -6.13
CA ALA A 210 -7.70 -1.25 -6.69
C ALA A 210 -7.19 -2.65 -6.38
N TRP A 211 -6.57 -3.23 -7.40
CA TRP A 211 -5.75 -4.42 -7.28
C TRP A 211 -4.30 -3.99 -7.12
N VAL A 212 -3.70 -4.32 -5.99
CA VAL A 212 -2.39 -3.81 -5.60
C VAL A 212 -1.46 -4.94 -5.15
N GLU A 213 -0.16 -4.68 -5.25
CA GLU A 213 0.91 -5.58 -4.79
C GLU A 213 1.58 -4.98 -3.53
N GLY A 214 1.80 -5.80 -2.50
CA GLY A 214 2.79 -5.53 -1.45
C GLY A 214 2.50 -6.09 -0.05
N VAL A 215 3.49 -6.05 0.83
CA VAL A 215 3.47 -6.58 2.23
C VAL A 215 2.84 -5.64 3.27
N HIS A 216 2.27 -6.14 4.37
CA HIS A 216 1.65 -5.28 5.40
C HIS A 216 2.25 -5.47 6.80
N ILE A 217 2.19 -4.41 7.60
CA ILE A 217 2.58 -4.43 9.02
C ILE A 217 1.34 -4.79 9.82
N LEU A 218 1.40 -5.87 10.58
CA LEU A 218 0.35 -6.29 11.51
C LEU A 218 0.88 -6.25 12.94
N GLN A 219 -0.03 -6.13 13.91
CA GLN A 219 0.35 -6.20 15.31
C GLN A 219 0.61 -7.64 15.73
N MET A 220 1.82 -7.89 16.24
CA MET A 220 2.21 -9.17 16.83
C MET A 220 1.80 -9.23 18.30
N GLN A 221 1.69 -10.44 18.83
CA GLN A 221 1.54 -10.72 20.25
C GLN A 221 2.75 -10.16 21.02
N GLY A 222 2.49 -9.51 22.15
CA GLY A 222 3.55 -8.90 22.98
C GLY A 222 3.96 -7.47 22.57
N GLU A 223 3.05 -6.71 21.95
CA GLU A 223 3.25 -5.31 21.51
C GLU A 223 4.32 -5.09 20.43
N GLN A 224 4.95 -6.16 19.93
CA GLN A 224 5.90 -6.04 18.82
C GLN A 224 5.17 -5.80 17.50
N GLU A 225 5.72 -4.92 16.67
CA GLU A 225 5.30 -4.77 15.28
C GLU A 225 6.02 -5.80 14.42
N GLY A 226 5.30 -6.43 13.50
CA GLY A 226 5.88 -7.35 12.52
C GLY A 226 5.34 -7.05 11.13
N VAL A 227 6.22 -7.08 10.14
CA VAL A 227 5.80 -7.19 8.75
C VAL A 227 5.40 -8.64 8.53
N ILE A 228 4.12 -8.90 8.35
CA ILE A 228 3.62 -10.24 8.07
C ILE A 228 2.91 -10.21 6.72
N ARG A 229 3.17 -11.24 5.94
CA ARG A 229 2.35 -11.59 4.78
C ARG A 229 1.42 -12.72 5.22
N LEU A 230 0.11 -12.48 5.24
CA LEU A 230 -0.86 -13.53 5.59
C LEU A 230 -1.19 -14.39 4.37
N VAL A 231 -1.45 -13.76 3.22
CA VAL A 231 -1.75 -14.46 1.97
C VAL A 231 -1.18 -13.72 0.77
N GLY A 232 -0.52 -14.45 -0.13
CA GLY A 232 -0.18 -14.01 -1.47
C GLY A 232 0.53 -12.65 -1.61
N GLU A 233 0.59 -12.16 -2.84
CA GLU A 233 1.16 -10.85 -3.16
C GLU A 233 0.10 -9.81 -3.52
N ASN A 234 -1.06 -10.31 -3.97
CA ASN A 234 -2.11 -9.48 -4.52
C ASN A 234 -3.20 -9.17 -3.50
N VAL A 235 -3.66 -7.94 -3.56
CA VAL A 235 -4.61 -7.39 -2.59
C VAL A 235 -5.67 -6.59 -3.34
N LEU A 236 -6.94 -6.96 -3.16
CA LEU A 236 -8.06 -6.13 -3.58
C LEU A 236 -8.44 -5.18 -2.45
N VAL A 237 -8.47 -3.88 -2.72
CA VAL A 237 -8.83 -2.85 -1.73
C VAL A 237 -9.97 -2.01 -2.30
N TRP A 238 -11.02 -1.81 -1.50
CA TRP A 238 -12.15 -0.96 -1.84
C TRP A 238 -12.79 -0.36 -0.59
N VAL A 239 -13.72 0.56 -0.79
CA VAL A 239 -14.45 1.24 0.28
C VAL A 239 -15.93 1.17 0.00
N GLU A 240 -16.71 0.84 1.03
CA GLU A 240 -18.16 0.96 1.00
C GLU A 240 -18.65 1.90 2.10
N GLN A 241 -19.80 2.52 1.87
CA GLN A 241 -20.52 3.28 2.89
C GLN A 241 -21.64 2.41 3.43
N ILE A 242 -21.55 2.04 4.71
CA ILE A 242 -22.53 1.18 5.37
C ILE A 242 -23.10 1.92 6.57
N ASN A 243 -24.41 2.17 6.57
CA ASN A 243 -25.11 2.90 7.65
C ASN A 243 -24.50 4.28 7.97
N GLY A 244 -23.89 4.94 6.99
CA GLY A 244 -23.23 6.24 7.18
C GLY A 244 -21.78 6.15 7.66
N GLU A 245 -21.24 4.94 7.87
CA GLU A 245 -19.84 4.71 8.15
C GLU A 245 -19.08 4.27 6.90
N SER A 246 -17.83 4.75 6.76
CA SER A 246 -16.92 4.30 5.73
C SER A 246 -16.19 3.04 6.21
N VAL A 247 -16.39 1.93 5.52
CA VAL A 247 -15.66 0.68 5.79
C VAL A 247 -14.68 0.44 4.65
N THR A 248 -13.39 0.34 4.98
CA THR A 248 -12.37 -0.07 4.01
C THR A 248 -12.24 -1.58 4.09
N TYR A 249 -12.42 -2.23 2.94
CA TYR A 249 -12.22 -3.65 2.76
C TYR A 249 -10.88 -3.92 2.10
N ARG A 250 -10.24 -4.99 2.54
CA ARG A 250 -9.00 -5.46 1.96
C ARG A 250 -9.00 -6.98 1.93
N LEU A 251 -8.92 -7.56 0.74
CA LEU A 251 -8.90 -9.00 0.52
C LEU A 251 -7.51 -9.42 0.04
N GLU A 252 -6.83 -10.25 0.81
CA GLU A 252 -5.58 -10.91 0.41
C GLU A 252 -5.86 -12.34 -0.03
N SER A 253 -5.37 -12.72 -1.21
CA SER A 253 -5.52 -14.07 -1.75
C SER A 253 -4.49 -14.36 -2.84
N ASP A 254 -4.29 -15.63 -3.17
CA ASP A 254 -3.55 -16.07 -4.38
C ASP A 254 -4.46 -16.15 -5.62
N LEU A 255 -5.69 -15.64 -5.53
CA LEU A 255 -6.67 -15.68 -6.62
C LEU A 255 -6.38 -14.63 -7.68
N LEU A 256 -6.96 -14.85 -8.86
CA LEU A 256 -7.02 -13.86 -9.92
C LEU A 256 -7.96 -12.70 -9.53
N LEU A 257 -7.76 -11.55 -10.16
CA LEU A 257 -8.54 -10.34 -9.91
C LEU A 257 -10.05 -10.58 -10.00
N GLU A 258 -10.50 -11.31 -11.03
CA GLU A 258 -11.92 -11.57 -11.27
C GLU A 258 -12.56 -12.39 -10.14
N GLU A 259 -11.83 -13.38 -9.61
CA GLU A 259 -12.30 -14.18 -8.49
C GLU A 259 -12.27 -13.38 -7.18
N ALA A 260 -11.23 -12.56 -6.96
CA ALA A 260 -11.17 -11.66 -5.82
C ALA A 260 -12.32 -10.64 -5.83
N VAL A 261 -12.66 -10.09 -6.99
CA VAL A 261 -13.82 -9.20 -7.18
C VAL A 261 -15.11 -9.95 -6.86
N ARG A 262 -15.29 -11.17 -7.37
CA ARG A 262 -16.49 -11.97 -7.08
C ARG A 262 -16.66 -12.26 -5.58
N ILE A 263 -15.57 -12.51 -4.86
CA ILE A 263 -15.61 -12.65 -3.39
C ILE A 263 -16.02 -11.32 -2.74
N GLY A 264 -15.42 -10.19 -3.15
CA GLY A 264 -15.79 -8.87 -2.67
C GLY A 264 -17.26 -8.51 -2.93
N GLU A 265 -17.79 -8.92 -4.08
CA GLU A 265 -19.19 -8.75 -4.47
C GLU A 265 -20.16 -9.73 -3.79
N SER A 266 -19.63 -10.66 -2.98
CA SER A 266 -20.44 -11.64 -2.24
C SER A 266 -20.59 -11.30 -0.75
N LEU A 267 -20.06 -10.15 -0.32
CA LEU A 267 -20.07 -9.74 1.08
C LEU A 267 -21.48 -9.32 1.52
N GLU A 268 -22.01 -10.00 2.54
CA GLU A 268 -23.31 -9.73 3.18
C GLU A 268 -23.19 -9.52 4.69
#